data_AF-A0A935HSF9-F1
#
_entry.id   AF-A0A935HSF9-F1
#
_cell.length_a   1.000
_cell.length_b   1.000
_cell.length_c   1.000
_cell.angle_alpha   90.00
_cell.angle_beta   90.00
_cell.angle_gamma   90.00
#
_symmetry.space_group_name_H-M   'P 1'
#
loop_
_entity.id
_entity.type
_entity.pdbx_description
1 polymer ?
#
loop_
_entity_poly.entity_id
_entity_poly.type
_entity_poly.pdbx_seq_one_letter_code
_entity_poly.pdbx_strand_id
1 'polypeptide(L)'
;MKVYYTKSVLICIVFLCVTVGCKKNTPNEIKHISKSTENVHRELTDPKIPAALKKLVYYYPDHLDSADGNHLYWKDGTVMIYDDGIKNKSHDEKLDNPDIEDMLSQNYAKGDQWEIPPPENFEPGRIRYEPFFLKMYGNNSAEVQNKLVNVKWTDGSSVKFSSVNGASDSLEKVMMNLNNFRQSLINT
;
A
#
# COMPACT_ATOMS: atom_id res chain seq x y z
N MET A 1 34.85 16.80 85.43
CA MET A 1 34.21 15.80 86.33
C MET A 1 33.65 14.69 85.44
N LYS A 2 34.08 13.44 85.64
CA LYS A 2 33.67 12.26 84.85
C LYS A 2 32.18 11.96 85.06
N VAL A 3 31.47 11.54 84.00
CA VAL A 3 30.50 10.43 84.06
C VAL A 3 30.45 9.71 82.71
N TYR A 4 30.68 8.40 82.74
CA TYR A 4 30.42 7.41 81.68
C TYR A 4 29.11 6.67 82.00
N TYR A 5 28.36 6.21 80.98
CA TYR A 5 27.46 5.01 80.87
C TYR A 5 26.30 5.32 79.88
N THR A 6 25.69 4.45 79.05
CA THR A 6 25.90 3.08 78.52
C THR A 6 24.81 2.79 77.47
N LYS A 7 25.15 1.97 76.47
CA LYS A 7 24.35 0.95 75.75
C LYS A 7 22.81 1.07 75.70
N SER A 8 22.24 1.07 74.49
CA SER A 8 21.49 -0.09 73.99
C SER A 8 21.19 0.02 72.50
N VAL A 9 21.51 -1.06 71.81
CA VAL A 9 21.19 -1.36 70.41
C VAL A 9 19.69 -1.57 70.29
N LEU A 10 19.04 -0.90 69.35
CA LEU A 10 17.85 -1.45 68.71
C LEU A 10 17.87 -1.12 67.22
N ILE A 11 18.17 -2.17 66.45
CA ILE A 11 18.12 -2.22 65.00
C ILE A 11 16.63 -2.25 64.60
N CYS A 12 16.17 -1.19 63.94
CA CYS A 12 14.96 -1.25 63.12
C CYS A 12 15.31 -0.69 61.74
N ILE A 13 15.75 -1.59 60.85
CA ILE A 13 15.87 -1.32 59.42
C ILE A 13 14.43 -1.18 58.88
N VAL A 14 13.96 0.06 58.76
CA VAL A 14 12.76 0.36 57.98
C VAL A 14 13.21 0.41 56.51
N PHE A 15 12.96 -0.69 55.81
CA PHE A 15 13.04 -0.76 54.34
C PHE A 15 12.01 0.21 53.76
N LEU A 16 12.44 1.43 53.44
CA LEU A 16 11.67 2.37 52.64
C LEU A 16 11.67 1.87 51.19
N CYS A 17 10.75 0.95 50.88
CA CYS A 17 10.51 0.49 49.52
C CYS A 17 9.78 1.62 48.77
N VAL A 18 10.54 2.57 48.22
CA VAL A 18 10.01 3.54 47.27
C VAL A 18 9.75 2.78 45.97
N THR A 19 8.52 2.27 45.81
CA THR A 19 8.05 1.80 44.52
C THR A 19 7.79 3.01 43.64
N VAL A 20 8.83 3.46 42.94
CA VAL A 20 8.66 4.30 41.74
C VAL A 20 7.97 3.43 40.71
N GLY A 21 6.64 3.49 40.70
CA GLY A 21 5.82 2.91 39.63
C GLY A 21 6.07 3.70 38.35
N CYS A 22 6.92 3.18 37.47
CA CYS A 22 6.98 3.58 36.08
C CYS A 22 5.62 3.31 35.42
N LYS A 23 4.76 4.33 35.37
CA LYS A 23 3.58 4.34 34.51
C LYS A 23 4.09 4.36 33.06
N LYS A 24 4.11 3.20 32.41
CA LYS A 24 4.29 3.13 30.96
C LYS A 24 3.08 3.83 30.34
N ASN A 25 3.29 5.01 29.77
CA ASN A 25 2.33 5.61 28.87
C ASN A 25 2.27 4.72 27.63
N THR A 26 1.22 3.90 27.54
CA THR A 26 0.82 3.23 26.31
C THR A 26 0.43 4.30 25.29
N PRO A 27 0.90 4.23 24.03
CA PRO A 27 0.42 5.10 22.97
C PRO A 27 -1.09 4.93 22.86
N ASN A 28 -1.80 6.04 22.91
CA ASN A 28 -3.24 6.09 22.83
C ASN A 28 -3.69 5.44 21.52
N GLU A 29 -4.46 4.38 21.68
CA GLU A 29 -5.01 3.53 20.64
C GLU A 29 -5.83 4.37 19.66
N ILE A 30 -5.57 4.14 18.38
CA ILE A 30 -6.16 4.85 17.25
C ILE A 30 -7.67 4.57 17.22
N LYS A 31 -8.48 5.50 17.74
CA LYS A 31 -9.96 5.43 17.69
C LYS A 31 -10.57 6.00 16.40
N HIS A 32 -9.76 6.33 15.39
CA HIS A 32 -10.24 6.85 14.10
C HIS A 32 -10.14 5.85 12.94
N ILE A 33 -9.60 4.65 13.16
CA ILE A 33 -9.50 3.54 12.17
C ILE A 33 -10.39 2.36 12.61
N SER A 34 -11.66 2.61 12.92
CA SER A 34 -12.61 1.51 13.17
C SER A 34 -13.75 1.51 12.17
N LYS A 35 -14.23 2.69 11.75
CA LYS A 35 -15.35 2.79 10.82
C LYS A 35 -14.99 2.48 9.36
N SER A 36 -13.76 2.79 8.93
CA SER A 36 -13.29 2.50 7.57
C SER A 36 -12.88 1.04 7.41
N THR A 37 -12.20 0.47 8.39
CA THR A 37 -11.73 -0.92 8.39
C THR A 37 -12.88 -1.94 8.51
N GLU A 38 -13.92 -1.67 9.30
CA GLU A 38 -15.09 -2.56 9.38
C GLU A 38 -15.93 -2.56 8.11
N ASN A 39 -16.14 -1.41 7.47
CA ASN A 39 -16.89 -1.33 6.21
C ASN A 39 -16.10 -1.94 5.04
N VAL A 40 -14.79 -1.68 4.95
CA VAL A 40 -13.92 -2.32 3.95
C VAL A 40 -13.92 -3.85 4.12
N HIS A 41 -13.88 -4.35 5.36
CA HIS A 41 -13.92 -5.80 5.60
C HIS A 41 -15.28 -6.45 5.24
N ARG A 42 -16.39 -5.75 5.51
CA ARG A 42 -17.74 -6.21 5.16
C ARG A 42 -17.96 -6.26 3.65
N GLU A 43 -17.40 -5.32 2.91
CA GLU A 43 -17.50 -5.25 1.46
C GLU A 43 -16.64 -6.31 0.75
N LEU A 44 -15.43 -6.58 1.27
CA LEU A 44 -14.55 -7.62 0.74
C LEU A 44 -15.09 -9.06 0.94
N THR A 45 -16.13 -9.25 1.75
CA THR A 45 -16.69 -10.59 2.04
C THR A 45 -18.00 -10.90 1.30
N ASP A 46 -18.63 -9.93 0.62
CA ASP A 46 -19.86 -10.20 -0.14
C ASP A 46 -19.57 -11.11 -1.35
N PRO A 47 -20.15 -12.32 -1.45
CA PRO A 47 -19.91 -13.22 -2.58
C PRO A 47 -20.41 -12.68 -3.93
N LYS A 48 -21.25 -11.64 -3.94
CA LYS A 48 -21.77 -11.02 -5.16
C LYS A 48 -20.79 -10.07 -5.85
N ILE A 49 -19.78 -9.58 -5.13
CA ILE A 49 -18.76 -8.69 -5.69
C ILE A 49 -17.64 -9.53 -6.30
N PRO A 50 -17.31 -9.35 -7.59
CA PRO A 50 -16.19 -10.03 -8.25
C PRO A 50 -14.89 -9.92 -7.45
N ALA A 51 -14.16 -11.03 -7.33
CA ALA A 51 -12.89 -11.06 -6.59
C ALA A 51 -11.85 -10.08 -7.15
N ALA A 52 -11.91 -9.80 -8.46
CA ALA A 52 -11.08 -8.80 -9.12
C ALA A 52 -11.37 -7.37 -8.62
N LEU A 53 -12.65 -6.98 -8.52
CA LEU A 53 -13.05 -5.67 -8.00
C LEU A 53 -12.66 -5.50 -6.53
N LYS A 54 -12.82 -6.53 -5.71
CA LYS A 54 -12.34 -6.54 -4.32
C LYS A 54 -10.85 -6.24 -4.21
N LYS A 55 -10.04 -6.85 -5.08
CA LYS A 55 -8.59 -6.58 -5.15
C LYS A 55 -8.32 -5.14 -5.56
N LEU A 56 -9.03 -4.60 -6.56
CA LEU A 56 -8.86 -3.20 -6.96
C LEU A 56 -9.14 -2.26 -5.78
N VAL A 57 -10.30 -2.39 -5.12
CA VAL A 57 -10.65 -1.55 -3.96
C VAL A 57 -9.60 -1.67 -2.86
N TYR A 58 -9.11 -2.88 -2.59
CA TYR A 58 -8.09 -3.12 -1.58
C TYR A 58 -6.72 -2.50 -1.92
N TYR A 59 -6.27 -2.60 -3.17
CA TYR A 59 -4.93 -2.15 -3.59
C TYR A 59 -4.85 -0.69 -4.05
N TYR A 60 -5.98 -0.06 -4.37
CA TYR A 60 -6.05 1.36 -4.74
C TYR A 60 -6.95 2.17 -3.78
N PRO A 61 -6.72 2.09 -2.46
CA PRO A 61 -7.62 2.63 -1.45
C PRO A 61 -7.67 4.16 -1.45
N ASP A 62 -6.71 4.86 -2.08
CA ASP A 62 -6.71 6.32 -2.17
C ASP A 62 -7.65 6.84 -3.26
N HIS A 63 -8.00 5.99 -4.24
CA HIS A 63 -8.78 6.36 -5.42
C HIS A 63 -10.17 5.73 -5.41
N LEU A 64 -10.27 4.49 -4.95
CA LEU A 64 -11.48 3.69 -4.99
C LEU A 64 -12.17 3.70 -3.62
N ASP A 65 -13.48 3.83 -3.66
CA ASP A 65 -14.33 3.82 -2.47
C ASP A 65 -14.87 2.42 -2.21
N SER A 66 -15.54 1.86 -3.23
CA SER A 66 -16.31 0.63 -3.11
C SER A 66 -16.53 -0.06 -4.47
N ALA A 67 -17.13 -1.24 -4.48
CA ALA A 67 -17.58 -1.96 -5.65
C ALA A 67 -18.88 -2.74 -5.39
N ASP A 68 -19.64 -3.02 -6.45
CA ASP A 68 -20.77 -3.95 -6.41
C ASP A 68 -20.56 -5.11 -7.40
N GLY A 69 -21.65 -5.78 -7.81
CA GLY A 69 -21.60 -6.88 -8.77
C GLY A 69 -21.05 -6.53 -10.16
N ASN A 70 -21.14 -5.27 -10.60
CA ASN A 70 -20.64 -4.84 -11.91
C ASN A 70 -20.11 -3.39 -11.97
N HIS A 71 -20.02 -2.69 -10.84
CA HIS A 71 -19.58 -1.30 -10.78
C HIS A 71 -18.40 -1.13 -9.84
N LEU A 72 -17.51 -0.23 -10.23
CA LEU A 72 -16.41 0.28 -9.42
C LEU A 72 -16.68 1.75 -9.09
N TYR A 73 -16.79 2.05 -7.79
CA TYR A 73 -17.09 3.39 -7.29
C TYR A 73 -15.81 4.10 -6.88
N TRP A 74 -15.59 5.29 -7.44
CA TRP A 74 -14.47 6.14 -7.12
C TRP A 74 -14.81 7.07 -5.96
N LYS A 75 -13.80 7.49 -5.20
CA LYS A 75 -13.99 8.43 -4.09
C LYS A 75 -14.48 9.82 -4.51
N ASP A 76 -14.33 10.17 -5.79
CA ASP A 76 -14.86 11.41 -6.35
C ASP A 76 -16.35 11.29 -6.77
N GLY A 77 -16.98 10.14 -6.49
CA GLY A 77 -18.38 9.87 -6.77
C GLY A 77 -18.65 9.37 -8.20
N THR A 78 -17.63 9.27 -9.05
CA THR A 78 -17.80 8.67 -10.39
C THR A 78 -17.81 7.14 -10.34
N VAL A 79 -18.34 6.53 -11.39
CA VAL A 79 -18.54 5.08 -11.47
C VAL A 79 -17.96 4.56 -12.79
N MET A 80 -17.30 3.40 -12.75
CA MET A 80 -16.91 2.65 -13.94
C MET A 80 -17.59 1.29 -13.96
N ILE A 81 -17.98 0.84 -15.15
CA ILE A 81 -18.55 -0.49 -15.37
C ILE A 81 -17.40 -1.50 -15.41
N TYR A 82 -17.59 -2.66 -14.77
CA TYR A 82 -16.61 -3.74 -14.70
C TYR A 82 -16.62 -4.60 -15.97
N ASP A 83 -17.76 -5.23 -16.29
CA ASP A 83 -18.04 -6.03 -17.48
C ASP A 83 -19.11 -5.32 -18.32
N ASP A 84 -18.77 -4.99 -19.57
CA ASP A 84 -19.67 -4.34 -20.53
C ASP A 84 -20.76 -5.27 -21.09
N GLY A 85 -20.69 -6.55 -20.76
CA GLY A 85 -21.65 -7.59 -21.13
C GLY A 85 -21.39 -8.19 -22.52
N ILE A 86 -20.40 -7.71 -23.28
CA ILE A 86 -20.06 -8.24 -24.60
C ILE A 86 -19.37 -9.58 -24.42
N LYS A 87 -19.99 -10.63 -24.94
CA LYS A 87 -19.49 -12.00 -24.81
C LYS A 87 -18.65 -12.40 -26.02
N ASN A 88 -17.67 -13.28 -25.79
CA ASN A 88 -16.81 -13.87 -26.80
C ASN A 88 -15.94 -12.87 -27.59
N LYS A 89 -15.48 -11.78 -26.96
CA LYS A 89 -14.45 -10.92 -27.53
C LYS A 89 -13.22 -11.76 -27.90
N SER A 90 -12.74 -11.61 -29.12
CA SER A 90 -11.43 -12.07 -29.56
C SER A 90 -10.31 -11.36 -28.79
N HIS A 91 -9.09 -11.89 -28.86
CA HIS A 91 -7.96 -11.25 -28.18
C HIS A 91 -7.72 -9.82 -28.70
N ASP A 92 -7.80 -9.61 -30.02
CA ASP A 92 -7.62 -8.29 -30.63
C ASP A 92 -8.75 -7.33 -30.21
N GLU A 93 -10.00 -7.78 -30.12
CA GLU A 93 -11.09 -6.95 -29.60
C GLU A 93 -10.87 -6.54 -28.14
N LYS A 94 -10.29 -7.41 -27.32
CA LYS A 94 -9.89 -7.05 -25.95
C LYS A 94 -8.73 -6.06 -25.92
N LEU A 95 -7.83 -6.08 -26.90
CA LEU A 95 -6.76 -5.08 -26.99
C LEU A 95 -7.29 -3.71 -27.44
N ASP A 96 -8.20 -3.70 -28.42
CA ASP A 96 -8.71 -2.47 -29.03
C ASP A 96 -9.83 -1.82 -28.22
N ASN A 97 -10.72 -2.61 -27.61
CA ASN A 97 -11.90 -2.15 -26.88
C ASN A 97 -12.08 -2.88 -25.53
N PRO A 98 -11.09 -2.80 -24.62
CA PRO A 98 -11.19 -3.44 -23.31
C PRO A 98 -12.20 -2.75 -22.38
N ASP A 99 -12.61 -3.50 -21.36
CA ASP A 99 -13.13 -2.99 -20.10
C ASP A 99 -12.24 -3.44 -18.91
N ILE A 100 -12.72 -3.23 -17.67
CA ILE A 100 -11.95 -3.58 -16.47
C ILE A 100 -11.86 -5.11 -16.31
N GLU A 101 -12.92 -5.86 -16.67
CA GLU A 101 -12.92 -7.33 -16.65
C GLU A 101 -11.86 -7.89 -17.60
N ASP A 102 -11.79 -7.36 -18.82
CA ASP A 102 -10.84 -7.78 -19.85
C ASP A 102 -9.39 -7.57 -19.38
N MET A 103 -9.08 -6.40 -18.82
CA MET A 103 -7.75 -6.07 -18.28
C MET A 103 -7.30 -7.03 -17.16
N LEU A 104 -8.24 -7.60 -16.41
CA LEU A 104 -7.99 -8.48 -15.27
C LEU A 104 -8.23 -9.96 -15.59
N SER A 105 -8.51 -10.30 -16.85
CA SER A 105 -8.91 -11.65 -17.28
C SER A 105 -7.77 -12.68 -17.24
N GLN A 106 -6.51 -12.24 -17.36
CA GLN A 106 -5.34 -13.11 -17.34
C GLN A 106 -4.64 -13.09 -15.97
N ASN A 107 -4.41 -14.28 -15.41
CA ASN A 107 -3.69 -14.41 -14.15
C ASN A 107 -2.18 -14.34 -14.36
N TYR A 108 -1.49 -13.56 -13.53
CA TYR A 108 -0.03 -13.65 -13.41
C TYR A 108 0.35 -14.93 -12.66
N ALA A 109 0.97 -15.87 -13.36
CA ALA A 109 1.57 -17.05 -12.74
C ALA A 109 2.70 -16.63 -11.78
N LYS A 110 2.74 -17.24 -10.60
CA LYS A 110 3.78 -16.95 -9.60
C LYS A 110 5.01 -17.82 -9.88
N GLY A 111 6.19 -17.18 -9.93
CA GLY A 111 7.46 -17.90 -10.06
C GLY A 111 7.63 -18.54 -11.43
N ASP A 112 7.94 -19.83 -11.45
CA ASP A 112 8.20 -20.66 -12.63
C ASP A 112 6.98 -21.47 -13.09
N GLN A 113 5.80 -21.22 -12.51
CA GLN A 113 4.56 -21.95 -12.82
C GLN A 113 3.88 -21.47 -14.11
N TRP A 114 4.62 -21.39 -15.22
CA TRP A 114 4.11 -20.96 -16.53
C TRP A 114 4.72 -21.79 -17.65
N GLU A 115 3.99 -21.90 -18.76
CA GLU A 115 4.41 -22.70 -19.91
C GLU A 115 5.52 -22.00 -20.71
N ILE A 116 6.48 -22.77 -21.23
CA ILE A 116 7.58 -22.27 -22.07
C ILE A 116 7.51 -22.98 -23.43
N PRO A 117 7.27 -22.26 -24.55
CA PRO A 117 6.92 -20.83 -24.59
C PRO A 117 5.54 -20.56 -23.96
N PRO A 118 5.24 -19.30 -23.57
CA PRO A 118 3.90 -18.93 -23.16
C PRO A 118 2.88 -19.30 -24.25
N PRO A 119 1.63 -19.64 -23.87
CA PRO A 119 0.57 -19.84 -24.84
C PRO A 119 0.37 -18.60 -25.71
N GLU A 120 -0.13 -18.81 -26.92
CA GLU A 120 -0.53 -17.70 -27.79
C GLU A 120 -1.47 -16.75 -27.03
N ASN A 121 -1.20 -15.44 -27.15
CA ASN A 121 -1.97 -14.37 -26.52
C ASN A 121 -2.00 -14.36 -24.98
N PHE A 122 -1.15 -15.14 -24.30
CA PHE A 122 -0.98 -15.07 -22.84
C PHE A 122 0.08 -14.03 -22.47
N GLU A 123 -0.37 -12.79 -22.31
CA GLU A 123 0.46 -11.62 -22.02
C GLU A 123 -0.20 -10.81 -20.88
N PRO A 124 -0.25 -11.34 -19.64
CA PRO A 124 -0.95 -10.69 -18.55
C PRO A 124 -0.51 -9.23 -18.40
N GLY A 125 -1.51 -8.32 -18.32
CA GLY A 125 -1.32 -6.88 -18.23
C GLY A 125 -1.10 -6.13 -19.55
N ARG A 126 -1.13 -6.83 -20.71
CA ARG A 126 -1.11 -6.17 -22.02
C ARG A 126 -2.43 -5.51 -22.36
N ILE A 127 -3.56 -6.19 -22.10
CA ILE A 127 -4.89 -5.61 -22.20
C ILE A 127 -5.04 -4.53 -21.13
N ARG A 128 -5.36 -3.29 -21.54
CA ARG A 128 -5.39 -2.14 -20.64
C ARG A 128 -6.62 -1.26 -20.88
N TYR A 129 -7.48 -1.15 -19.87
CA TYR A 129 -8.54 -0.18 -19.88
C TYR A 129 -8.00 1.22 -19.54
N GLU A 130 -7.64 1.99 -20.56
CA GLU A 130 -6.98 3.30 -20.41
C GLU A 130 -7.75 4.31 -19.52
N PRO A 131 -9.09 4.43 -19.60
CA PRO A 131 -9.83 5.38 -18.77
C PRO A 131 -9.57 5.24 -17.26
N PHE A 132 -9.36 4.02 -16.77
CA PHE A 132 -9.01 3.74 -15.38
C PHE A 132 -7.67 4.40 -14.99
N PHE A 133 -6.64 4.28 -15.84
CA PHE A 133 -5.33 4.86 -15.58
C PHE A 133 -5.28 6.35 -15.83
N LEU A 134 -5.91 6.85 -16.89
CA LEU A 134 -5.94 8.29 -17.20
C LEU A 134 -6.58 9.07 -16.05
N LYS A 135 -7.61 8.51 -15.40
CA LYS A 135 -8.20 9.10 -14.20
C LYS A 135 -7.22 9.20 -13.02
N MET A 136 -6.42 8.16 -12.77
CA MET A 136 -5.42 8.17 -11.69
C MET A 136 -4.18 9.01 -12.00
N TYR A 137 -3.64 8.92 -13.20
CA TYR A 137 -2.32 9.47 -13.56
C TYR A 137 -2.39 10.76 -14.38
N GLY A 138 -3.56 11.13 -14.89
CA GLY A 138 -3.79 12.34 -15.68
C GLY A 138 -4.11 12.01 -17.14
N ASN A 139 -5.07 12.73 -17.71
CA ASN A 139 -5.54 12.55 -19.09
C ASN A 139 -4.83 13.48 -20.09
N ASN A 140 -3.94 14.34 -19.62
CA ASN A 140 -3.13 15.23 -20.44
C ASN A 140 -1.80 15.56 -19.75
N SER A 141 -0.90 16.21 -20.50
CA SER A 141 0.46 16.51 -20.02
C SER A 141 0.46 17.37 -18.74
N ALA A 142 -0.45 18.35 -18.63
CA ALA A 142 -0.50 19.23 -17.46
C ALA A 142 -0.94 18.46 -16.21
N GLU A 143 -1.97 17.61 -16.32
CA GLU A 143 -2.41 16.75 -15.22
C GLU A 143 -1.33 15.76 -14.78
N VAL A 144 -0.62 15.16 -15.73
CA VAL A 144 0.51 14.27 -15.44
C VAL A 144 1.61 15.04 -14.70
N GLN A 145 2.01 16.21 -15.22
CA GLN A 145 3.06 17.03 -14.62
C GLN A 145 2.75 17.45 -13.18
N ASN A 146 1.48 17.77 -12.89
CA ASN A 146 1.03 18.13 -11.54
C ASN A 146 1.16 16.99 -10.52
N LYS A 147 1.31 15.75 -10.98
CA LYS A 147 1.47 14.56 -10.14
C LYS A 147 2.93 14.13 -9.99
N LEU A 148 3.86 14.78 -10.70
CA LEU A 148 5.29 14.46 -10.64
C LEU A 148 5.99 15.23 -9.52
N VAL A 149 6.87 14.55 -8.80
CA VAL A 149 7.78 15.12 -7.79
C VAL A 149 9.23 14.83 -8.16
N ASN A 150 10.16 15.63 -7.63
CA ASN A 150 11.59 15.39 -7.83
C ASN A 150 12.09 14.34 -6.84
N VAL A 151 12.69 13.26 -7.37
CA VAL A 151 13.34 12.20 -6.59
C VAL A 151 14.84 12.27 -6.83
N LYS A 152 15.64 12.26 -5.76
CA LYS A 152 17.11 12.30 -5.85
C LYS A 152 17.66 10.98 -6.40
N TRP A 153 18.52 11.07 -7.40
CA TRP A 153 19.16 9.93 -8.06
C TRP A 153 20.51 9.55 -7.43
N THR A 154 21.07 8.40 -7.81
CA THR A 154 22.30 7.83 -7.23
C THR A 154 23.58 8.63 -7.51
N ASP A 155 23.58 9.44 -8.56
CA ASP A 155 24.67 10.35 -8.95
C ASP A 155 24.50 11.77 -8.38
N GLY A 156 23.44 12.01 -7.59
CA GLY A 156 23.12 13.30 -7.01
C GLY A 156 22.22 14.19 -7.88
N SER A 157 21.91 13.77 -9.11
CA SER A 157 20.89 14.43 -9.95
C SER A 157 19.48 14.21 -9.40
N SER A 158 18.46 14.71 -10.10
CA SER A 158 17.06 14.49 -9.75
C SER A 158 16.27 14.06 -10.98
N VAL A 159 15.34 13.11 -10.78
CA VAL A 159 14.40 12.64 -11.79
C VAL A 159 12.99 12.99 -11.36
N LYS A 160 12.13 13.39 -12.30
CA LYS A 160 10.70 13.56 -12.03
C LYS A 160 10.02 12.19 -12.02
N PHE A 161 9.26 11.91 -10.98
CA PHE A 161 8.56 10.64 -10.82
C PHE A 161 7.18 10.83 -10.22
N SER A 162 6.23 9.95 -10.55
CA SER A 162 4.85 10.08 -10.08
C SER A 162 4.78 9.92 -8.56
N SER A 163 4.03 10.80 -7.91
CA SER A 163 3.65 10.66 -6.49
C SER A 163 2.44 9.74 -6.29
N VAL A 164 1.70 9.44 -7.36
CA VAL A 164 0.49 8.60 -7.32
C VAL A 164 0.83 7.20 -6.80
N ASN A 165 -0.02 6.67 -5.91
CA ASN A 165 0.14 5.35 -5.29
C ASN A 165 1.51 5.13 -4.59
N GLY A 166 2.17 6.19 -4.11
CA GLY A 166 3.46 6.10 -3.41
C GLY A 166 4.62 5.66 -4.32
N ALA A 167 4.51 5.88 -5.63
CA ALA A 167 5.52 5.45 -6.58
C ALA A 167 6.87 6.17 -6.36
N SER A 168 6.86 7.49 -6.10
CA SER A 168 8.05 8.27 -5.73
C SER A 168 8.71 7.75 -4.46
N ASP A 169 7.90 7.48 -3.43
CA ASP A 169 8.39 7.02 -2.12
C ASP A 169 9.05 5.63 -2.25
N SER A 170 8.49 4.79 -3.13
CA SER A 170 9.05 3.48 -3.44
C SER A 170 10.39 3.63 -4.18
N LEU A 171 10.48 4.55 -5.14
CA LEU A 171 11.73 4.84 -5.84
C LEU A 171 12.80 5.38 -4.89
N GLU A 172 12.45 6.28 -3.98
CA GLU A 172 13.35 6.81 -2.95
C GLU A 172 13.93 5.70 -2.07
N LYS A 173 13.10 4.73 -1.65
CA LYS A 173 13.57 3.56 -0.88
C LYS A 173 14.58 2.72 -1.67
N VAL A 174 14.35 2.51 -2.97
CA VAL A 174 15.31 1.81 -3.85
C VAL A 174 16.61 2.60 -3.94
N MET A 175 16.56 3.91 -4.15
CA MET A 175 17.76 4.76 -4.23
C MET A 175 18.55 4.74 -2.92
N MET A 176 17.87 4.77 -1.78
CA MET A 176 18.51 4.64 -0.46
C MET A 176 19.24 3.29 -0.33
N ASN A 177 18.59 2.19 -0.73
CA ASN A 177 19.19 0.86 -0.69
C ASN A 177 20.42 0.75 -1.59
N LEU A 178 20.36 1.28 -2.81
CA LEU A 178 21.48 1.28 -3.75
C LEU A 178 22.65 2.12 -3.24
N ASN A 179 22.37 3.28 -2.65
CA ASN A 179 23.42 4.12 -2.05
C ASN A 179 24.09 3.43 -0.86
N ASN A 180 23.32 2.79 0.02
CA ASN A 180 23.86 2.02 1.14
C ASN A 180 24.71 0.84 0.66
N PHE A 181 24.24 0.12 -0.35
CA PHE A 181 25.01 -0.98 -0.96
C PHE A 181 26.33 -0.48 -1.53
N ARG A 182 26.32 0.62 -2.29
CA ARG A 182 27.56 1.24 -2.81
C ARG A 182 28.54 1.61 -1.69
N GLN A 183 28.07 2.21 -0.60
CA GLN A 183 28.93 2.55 0.53
C GLN A 183 29.52 1.31 1.22
N SER A 184 28.77 0.21 1.27
CA SER A 184 29.28 -1.05 1.83
C SER A 184 30.46 -1.61 1.03
N LEU A 185 30.49 -1.41 -0.30
CA LEU A 185 31.59 -1.84 -1.17
C LEU A 185 32.84 -0.96 -1.05
N ILE A 186 32.69 0.30 -0.62
CA ILE A 186 33.81 1.25 -0.47
C ILE A 186 34.51 1.07 0.88
N ASN A 187 33.77 0.63 1.91
CA ASN A 187 34.26 0.48 3.27
C ASN A 187 34.89 -0.90 3.56
N THR A 188 34.98 -1.78 2.55
CA THR A 188 35.66 -3.08 2.57
C THR A 188 36.97 -3.02 1.81
#